data_AF-A0A409V9B1-F1
#
_entry.id   AF-A0A409V9B1-F1
#
_cell.length_a   1.000
_cell.length_b   1.000
_cell.length_c   1.000
_cell.angle_alpha   90.00
_cell.angle_beta   90.00
_cell.angle_gamma   90.00
#
_symmetry.space_group_name_H-M   'P 1'
#
loop_
_entity.id
_entity.type
_entity.pdbx_description
1 polymer ?
#
loop_
_entity_poly.entity_id
_entity_poly.type
_entity_poly.pdbx_seq_one_letter_code
_entity_poly.pdbx_strand_id
1 'polypeptide(L)'
;MTHATSEALPAVAGFTPSTLVIASLGVALFLILALLITNRRKASSKGNALLLVGAPDAGKTALLSQLAYGKSLPTQTSMQMNSSSIVLSPQRSMRVIDIPGHPRLRTQFQEYLSEARVIAFVTDANTISRNGAAVAEHLHHVLHALTSLPPSQHQPELLILAHKADLLKSSSTSSASSNALAINRVKTVLERELEKRRVAQSGGVNVEGLGEEGERTEMGGLDCGEKVGSTFKFDEWDGGEVTFLATSVNVGSHSDTEKDGEGGLQPLWEFLEQL
;
A
#
# COMPACT_ATOMS: atom_id res chain seq x y z
N MET A 1 -69.15 21.71 -51.80
CA MET A 1 -68.18 20.58 -51.80
C MET A 1 -67.00 20.98 -52.67
N THR A 2 -65.97 21.56 -52.07
CA THR A 2 -64.72 21.91 -52.73
C THR A 2 -63.62 21.08 -52.11
N HIS A 3 -63.09 20.13 -52.88
CA HIS A 3 -61.98 19.27 -52.47
C HIS A 3 -60.71 20.13 -52.37
N ALA A 4 -60.20 20.33 -51.16
CA ALA A 4 -58.85 20.83 -50.94
C ALA A 4 -57.88 19.65 -51.06
N THR A 5 -57.13 19.59 -52.14
CA THR A 5 -55.97 18.70 -52.30
C THR A 5 -54.87 19.13 -51.34
N SER A 6 -54.53 18.25 -50.40
CA SER A 6 -53.42 18.44 -49.46
C SER A 6 -52.10 18.26 -50.21
N GLU A 7 -51.42 19.37 -50.48
CA GLU A 7 -50.06 19.38 -51.02
C GLU A 7 -49.10 18.97 -49.90
N ALA A 8 -48.58 17.74 -49.96
CA ALA A 8 -47.57 17.28 -49.02
C ALA A 8 -46.22 17.94 -49.36
N LEU A 9 -45.81 18.92 -48.55
CA LEU A 9 -44.46 19.47 -48.60
C LEU A 9 -43.46 18.34 -48.32
N PRO A 10 -42.49 18.06 -49.21
CA PRO A 10 -41.42 17.12 -48.88
C PRO A 10 -40.44 17.89 -47.99
N ALA A 11 -40.63 17.80 -46.67
CA ALA A 11 -39.62 18.22 -45.70
C ALA A 11 -38.47 17.20 -45.68
N VAL A 12 -37.82 17.00 -46.83
CA VAL A 12 -36.47 16.43 -46.86
C VAL A 12 -35.54 17.58 -46.57
N ALA A 13 -35.27 17.80 -45.28
CA ALA A 13 -34.20 18.68 -44.83
C ALA A 13 -32.93 18.28 -45.60
N GLY A 14 -32.47 19.16 -46.48
CA GLY A 14 -31.34 18.90 -47.36
C GLY A 14 -30.06 18.75 -46.55
N PHE A 15 -29.65 17.51 -46.31
CA PHE A 15 -28.31 17.21 -45.84
C PHE A 15 -27.32 17.53 -46.96
N THR A 16 -26.87 18.78 -47.05
CA THR A 16 -25.77 19.14 -47.93
C THR A 16 -24.50 18.43 -47.43
N PRO A 17 -23.59 17.99 -48.31
CA PRO A 17 -22.38 17.27 -47.91
C PRO A 17 -21.56 18.04 -46.88
N SER A 18 -21.58 19.38 -46.91
CA SER A 18 -20.96 20.25 -45.90
C SER A 18 -21.60 20.13 -44.52
N THR A 19 -22.94 20.04 -44.42
CA THR A 19 -23.62 19.85 -43.12
C THR A 19 -23.31 18.48 -42.50
N LEU A 20 -23.16 17.44 -43.32
CA LEU A 20 -22.77 16.10 -42.85
C LEU A 20 -21.32 16.07 -42.33
N VAL A 21 -20.40 16.79 -42.99
CA VAL A 21 -19.00 16.92 -42.54
C VAL A 21 -18.91 17.70 -41.23
N ILE A 22 -19.66 18.79 -41.09
CA ILE A 22 -19.67 19.58 -39.84
C ILE A 22 -20.28 18.76 -38.70
N ALA A 23 -21.39 18.06 -38.95
CA ALA A 23 -22.02 17.20 -37.97
C ALA A 23 -21.11 16.03 -37.54
N SER A 24 -20.43 15.38 -38.49
CA SER A 24 -19.53 14.27 -38.18
C SER A 24 -18.29 14.73 -37.40
N LEU A 25 -17.75 15.92 -37.72
CA LEU A 25 -16.65 16.52 -36.95
C LEU A 25 -17.09 16.88 -35.53
N GLY A 26 -18.30 17.42 -35.36
CA GLY A 26 -18.88 17.69 -34.05
C GLY A 26 -19.07 16.43 -33.20
N VAL A 27 -19.59 15.36 -33.80
CA VAL A 27 -19.75 14.06 -33.12
C VAL A 27 -18.38 13.45 -32.77
N ALA A 28 -17.41 13.51 -33.68
CA ALA A 28 -16.06 13.01 -33.43
C ALA A 28 -15.39 13.78 -32.27
N LEU A 29 -15.49 15.11 -32.25
CA LEU A 29 -14.94 15.93 -31.18
C LEU A 29 -15.62 15.63 -29.83
N PHE A 30 -16.94 15.45 -29.83
CA PHE A 30 -17.69 15.07 -28.63
C PHE A 30 -17.27 13.69 -28.12
N LEU A 31 -17.12 12.70 -29.00
CA LEU A 31 -16.66 11.36 -28.63
C LEU A 31 -15.23 11.38 -28.08
N ILE A 32 -14.32 12.13 -28.72
CA ILE A 32 -12.95 12.30 -28.23
C ILE A 32 -12.95 12.96 -26.85
N LEU A 33 -13.72 14.04 -26.66
CA LEU A 33 -13.81 14.72 -25.38
C LEU A 33 -14.43 13.83 -24.30
N ALA A 34 -15.49 13.09 -24.62
CA ALA A 34 -16.11 12.12 -23.72
C ALA A 34 -15.12 11.01 -23.33
N LEU A 35 -14.35 10.49 -24.28
CA LEU A 35 -13.36 9.44 -24.05
C LEU A 35 -12.18 9.96 -23.22
N LEU A 36 -11.74 11.21 -23.44
CA LEU A 36 -10.74 11.88 -22.61
C LEU A 36 -11.26 12.11 -21.18
N ILE A 37 -12.52 12.52 -21.02
CA ILE A 37 -13.13 12.73 -19.69
C ILE A 37 -13.30 11.39 -18.96
N THR A 38 -13.74 10.32 -19.62
CA THR A 38 -13.90 9.00 -18.98
C THR A 38 -12.56 8.38 -18.63
N ASN A 39 -11.54 8.49 -19.50
CA ASN A 39 -10.18 8.04 -19.16
C ASN A 39 -9.58 8.87 -18.02
N ARG A 40 -9.79 10.19 -18.00
CA ARG A 40 -9.31 11.05 -16.91
C ARG A 40 -9.99 10.76 -15.57
N ARG A 41 -11.28 10.43 -15.59
CA ARG A 41 -12.01 10.00 -14.37
C ARG A 41 -11.52 8.64 -13.86
N LYS A 42 -11.08 7.75 -14.74
CA LYS A 42 -10.50 6.45 -14.36
C LYS A 42 -9.06 6.56 -13.84
N ALA A 43 -8.33 7.61 -14.23
CA ALA A 43 -6.91 7.78 -13.96
C ALA A 43 -6.55 8.33 -12.55
N SER A 44 -7.51 8.66 -11.69
CA SER A 44 -7.18 9.31 -10.41
C SER A 44 -8.20 9.04 -9.30
N SER A 45 -8.55 7.77 -9.11
CA SER A 45 -9.05 7.34 -7.81
C SER A 45 -7.84 6.96 -6.96
N LYS A 46 -7.40 7.85 -6.06
CA LYS A 46 -6.48 7.43 -5.00
C LYS A 46 -7.10 6.21 -4.30
N GLY A 47 -6.29 5.19 -4.01
CA GLY A 47 -6.75 4.04 -3.25
C GLY A 47 -7.41 4.47 -1.93
N ASN A 48 -8.28 3.63 -1.39
CA ASN A 48 -8.94 3.88 -0.10
C ASN A 48 -8.79 2.69 0.87
N ALA A 49 -7.78 1.84 0.62
CA ALA A 49 -7.45 0.71 1.46
C ALA A 49 -6.10 0.90 2.19
N LEU A 50 -6.06 0.49 3.45
CA LEU A 50 -4.85 0.24 4.23
C LEU A 50 -4.57 -1.27 4.19
N LEU A 51 -3.47 -1.68 3.56
CA LEU A 51 -3.05 -3.07 3.54
C LEU A 51 -2.13 -3.35 4.73
N LEU A 52 -2.51 -4.26 5.60
CA LEU A 52 -1.66 -4.76 6.67
C LEU A 52 -0.88 -5.96 6.14
N VAL A 53 0.42 -5.77 5.90
CA VAL A 53 1.35 -6.79 5.39
C VAL A 53 2.46 -7.00 6.42
N GLY A 54 3.06 -8.18 6.49
CA GLY A 54 4.17 -8.41 7.43
C GLY A 54 4.34 -9.86 7.84
N ALA A 55 5.33 -10.11 8.69
CA ALA A 55 5.66 -11.44 9.19
C ALA A 55 4.47 -12.10 9.93
N PRO A 56 4.42 -13.45 10.02
CA PRO A 56 3.50 -14.12 10.93
C PRO A 56 3.77 -13.66 12.38
N ASP A 57 2.73 -13.65 13.20
CA ASP A 57 2.78 -13.24 14.62
C ASP A 57 3.21 -11.79 14.91
N ALA A 58 3.35 -10.96 13.87
CA ALA A 58 3.64 -9.54 14.02
C ALA A 58 2.51 -8.72 14.65
N GLY A 59 1.31 -9.29 14.83
CA GLY A 59 0.15 -8.60 15.43
C GLY A 59 -0.83 -7.96 14.45
N LYS A 60 -0.75 -8.27 13.15
CA LYS A 60 -1.62 -7.68 12.10
C LYS A 60 -3.12 -7.78 12.42
N THR A 61 -3.59 -8.97 12.80
CA THR A 61 -5.00 -9.22 13.11
C THR A 61 -5.44 -8.55 14.42
N ALA A 62 -4.55 -8.46 15.41
CA ALA A 62 -4.78 -7.72 16.65
C ALA A 62 -4.91 -6.22 16.38
N LEU A 63 -4.07 -5.69 15.47
CA LEU A 63 -4.10 -4.31 15.00
C LEU A 63 -5.39 -4.01 14.22
N LEU A 64 -5.78 -4.89 13.28
CA LEU A 64 -7.06 -4.79 12.57
C LEU A 64 -8.24 -4.72 13.55
N SER A 65 -8.28 -5.65 14.51
CA SER A 65 -9.37 -5.74 15.48
C SER A 65 -9.46 -4.48 16.34
N GLN A 66 -8.31 -3.97 16.79
CA GLN A 66 -8.26 -2.75 17.57
C GLN A 66 -8.69 -1.52 16.75
N LEU A 67 -8.29 -1.41 15.47
CA LEU A 67 -8.71 -0.33 14.59
C LEU A 67 -10.21 -0.38 14.25
N ALA A 68 -10.75 -1.57 14.01
CA ALA A 68 -12.13 -1.74 13.55
C ALA A 68 -13.17 -1.72 14.68
N TYR A 69 -12.82 -2.29 15.84
CA TYR A 69 -13.77 -2.56 16.91
C TYR A 69 -13.37 -1.92 18.25
N GLY A 70 -12.24 -1.22 18.32
CA GLY A 70 -11.71 -0.63 19.56
C GLY A 70 -11.27 -1.65 20.61
N LYS A 71 -11.26 -2.95 20.27
CA LYS A 71 -10.93 -4.06 21.18
C LYS A 71 -9.99 -5.05 20.50
N SER A 72 -9.01 -5.54 21.25
CA SER A 72 -8.08 -6.58 20.80
C SER A 72 -8.38 -7.89 21.52
N LEU A 73 -8.83 -8.89 20.76
CA LEU A 73 -9.04 -10.25 21.26
C LEU A 73 -7.79 -11.11 21.01
N PRO A 74 -7.58 -12.20 21.78
CA PRO A 74 -6.54 -13.19 21.46
C PRO A 74 -6.74 -13.72 20.03
N THR A 75 -5.78 -13.49 19.14
CA THR A 75 -5.86 -13.89 17.73
C THR A 75 -4.88 -15.03 17.42
N GLN A 76 -5.30 -15.93 16.54
CA GLN A 76 -4.45 -16.97 15.94
C GLN A 76 -4.05 -16.52 14.53
N THR A 77 -3.06 -17.18 13.92
CA THR A 77 -2.59 -16.85 12.57
C THR A 77 -3.72 -16.90 11.54
N SER A 78 -4.00 -15.78 10.86
CA SER A 78 -5.05 -15.71 9.83
C SER A 78 -4.76 -16.67 8.68
N MET A 79 -5.70 -17.57 8.39
CA MET A 79 -5.67 -18.47 7.22
C MET A 79 -6.47 -17.92 6.03
N GLN A 80 -7.22 -16.82 6.22
CA GLN A 80 -8.00 -16.13 5.21
C GLN A 80 -7.89 -14.62 5.39
N MET A 81 -7.95 -13.87 4.30
CA MET A 81 -7.94 -12.41 4.30
C MET A 81 -9.15 -11.85 5.05
N ASN A 82 -8.93 -10.88 5.92
CA ASN A 82 -9.98 -10.19 6.67
C ASN A 82 -10.02 -8.72 6.23
N SER A 83 -11.20 -8.14 6.08
CA SER A 83 -11.35 -6.73 5.73
C SER A 83 -12.40 -6.07 6.59
N SER A 84 -12.11 -4.86 7.06
CA SER A 84 -13.00 -4.07 7.88
C SER A 84 -12.95 -2.60 7.47
N SER A 85 -14.08 -1.90 7.48
CA SER A 85 -14.11 -0.45 7.27
C SER A 85 -13.91 0.29 8.58
N ILE A 86 -12.93 1.21 8.62
CA ILE A 86 -12.74 2.15 9.73
C ILE A 86 -13.27 3.53 9.32
N VAL A 87 -13.83 4.26 10.28
CA VAL A 87 -14.27 5.64 10.08
C VAL A 87 -13.17 6.56 10.60
N LEU A 88 -12.49 7.26 9.70
CA LEU A 88 -11.42 8.21 10.03
C LEU A 88 -12.00 9.58 10.41
N SER A 89 -13.05 9.99 9.72
CA SER A 89 -13.80 11.20 10.04
C SER A 89 -15.26 11.03 9.61
N PRO A 90 -16.20 11.90 10.05
CA PRO A 90 -17.62 11.73 9.74
C PRO A 90 -17.96 11.62 8.25
N GLN A 91 -17.07 12.10 7.37
CA GLN A 91 -17.22 12.03 5.91
C GLN A 91 -16.20 11.10 5.23
N ARG A 92 -15.33 10.43 5.99
CA ARG A 92 -14.24 9.63 5.46
C ARG A 92 -14.14 8.27 6.15
N SER A 93 -14.37 7.23 5.38
CA SER A 93 -14.10 5.84 5.77
C SER A 93 -12.96 5.26 4.95
N MET A 94 -12.13 4.42 5.54
CA MET A 94 -11.05 3.68 4.88
C MET A 94 -11.25 2.19 5.09
N ARG A 95 -10.95 1.34 4.09
CA ARG A 95 -10.95 -0.11 4.27
C ARG A 95 -9.60 -0.54 4.82
N VAL A 96 -9.56 -1.40 5.83
CA VAL A 96 -8.34 -2.03 6.33
C VAL A 96 -8.40 -3.50 5.96
N ILE A 97 -7.34 -4.01 5.33
CA ILE A 97 -7.26 -5.38 4.81
C ILE A 97 -6.08 -6.08 5.48
N ASP A 98 -6.35 -7.13 6.25
CA ASP A 98 -5.34 -8.00 6.88
C ASP A 98 -4.91 -9.09 5.92
N ILE A 99 -3.66 -9.02 5.46
CA ILE A 99 -3.06 -10.01 4.58
C ILE A 99 -2.38 -11.11 5.43
N PRO A 100 -2.71 -12.39 5.23
CA PRO A 100 -2.04 -13.49 5.92
C PRO A 100 -0.51 -13.45 5.76
N GLY A 101 0.20 -13.55 6.89
CA GLY A 101 1.68 -13.51 6.90
C GLY A 101 2.37 -14.82 6.49
N HIS A 102 1.61 -15.89 6.23
CA HIS A 102 2.18 -17.19 5.89
C HIS A 102 2.85 -17.13 4.50
N PRO A 103 4.05 -17.72 4.29
CA PRO A 103 4.80 -17.59 3.03
C PRO A 103 4.03 -17.93 1.74
N ARG A 104 3.05 -18.83 1.83
CA ARG A 104 2.17 -19.21 0.71
C ARG A 104 1.10 -18.18 0.37
N LEU A 105 0.67 -17.38 1.34
CA LEU A 105 -0.46 -16.45 1.22
C LEU A 105 0.01 -15.00 1.20
N ARG A 106 1.24 -14.72 1.63
CA ARG A 106 1.79 -13.37 1.73
C ARG A 106 1.88 -12.63 0.39
N THR A 107 1.81 -13.32 -0.75
CA THR A 107 1.78 -12.71 -2.11
C THR A 107 0.42 -12.14 -2.49
N GLN A 108 -0.65 -12.50 -1.77
CA GLN A 108 -2.01 -12.02 -2.04
C GLN A 108 -2.15 -10.50 -1.94
N PHE A 109 -1.25 -9.80 -1.25
CA PHE A 109 -1.27 -8.34 -1.20
C PHE A 109 -1.21 -7.68 -2.59
N GLN A 110 -0.59 -8.34 -3.58
CA GLN A 110 -0.47 -7.83 -4.95
C GLN A 110 -1.83 -7.62 -5.62
N GLU A 111 -2.81 -8.46 -5.30
CA GLU A 111 -4.17 -8.35 -5.83
C GLU A 111 -4.88 -7.07 -5.37
N TYR A 112 -4.48 -6.54 -4.20
CA TYR A 112 -5.09 -5.38 -3.56
C TYR A 112 -4.27 -4.09 -3.71
N LEU A 113 -3.11 -4.14 -4.38
CA LEU A 113 -2.25 -2.96 -4.60
C LEU A 113 -2.98 -1.84 -5.34
N SER A 114 -3.85 -2.18 -6.29
CA SER A 114 -4.63 -1.19 -7.05
C SER A 114 -5.66 -0.41 -6.19
N GLU A 115 -6.08 -0.98 -5.05
CA GLU A 115 -7.01 -0.37 -4.11
C GLU A 115 -6.29 0.30 -2.93
N ALA A 116 -5.00 0.01 -2.78
CA ALA A 116 -4.18 0.45 -1.66
C ALA A 116 -3.89 1.95 -1.76
N ARG A 117 -4.12 2.63 -0.64
CA ARG A 117 -3.58 3.96 -0.38
C ARG A 117 -2.27 3.88 0.37
N VAL A 118 -2.22 2.97 1.34
CA VAL A 118 -1.09 2.77 2.24
C VAL A 118 -0.87 1.28 2.42
N ILE A 119 0.39 0.88 2.40
CA ILE A 119 0.84 -0.45 2.81
C ILE A 119 1.52 -0.32 4.17
N ALA A 120 0.86 -0.78 5.22
CA ALA A 120 1.45 -0.88 6.55
C ALA A 120 2.17 -2.22 6.69
N PHE A 121 3.50 -2.19 6.62
CA PHE A 121 4.37 -3.30 6.89
C PHE A 121 4.60 -3.48 8.40
N VAL A 122 3.83 -4.37 9.02
CA VAL A 122 3.82 -4.65 10.45
C VAL A 122 4.95 -5.61 10.83
N THR A 123 5.79 -5.18 11.76
CA THR A 123 6.95 -5.92 12.26
C THR A 123 6.98 -5.90 13.78
N ASP A 124 7.21 -7.05 14.41
CA ASP A 124 7.40 -7.14 15.86
C ASP A 124 8.81 -6.63 16.23
N ALA A 125 8.85 -5.49 16.93
CA ALA A 125 10.09 -4.81 17.28
C ALA A 125 10.96 -5.58 18.29
N ASN A 126 10.40 -6.52 19.06
CA ASN A 126 11.15 -7.36 20.00
C ASN A 126 11.84 -8.53 19.29
N THR A 127 11.15 -9.14 18.32
CA THR A 127 11.67 -10.30 17.58
C THR A 127 12.59 -9.95 16.40
N ILE A 128 12.59 -8.70 15.93
CA ILE A 128 13.27 -8.25 14.71
C ILE A 128 14.75 -8.64 14.63
N SER A 129 15.45 -8.70 15.76
CA SER A 129 16.87 -9.09 15.79
C SER A 129 17.10 -10.58 15.53
N ARG A 130 16.08 -11.44 15.74
CA ARG A 130 16.15 -12.88 15.52
C ARG A 130 15.63 -13.27 14.14
N ASN A 131 14.53 -12.65 13.70
CA ASN A 131 13.87 -12.98 12.44
C ASN A 131 14.13 -11.95 11.32
N GLY A 132 15.03 -10.98 11.53
CA GLY A 132 15.28 -9.86 10.62
C GLY A 132 15.55 -10.24 9.17
N ALA A 133 16.27 -11.34 8.92
CA ALA A 133 16.53 -11.81 7.55
C ALA A 133 15.24 -12.23 6.82
N ALA A 134 14.34 -12.95 7.51
CA ALA A 134 13.07 -13.39 6.94
C ALA A 134 12.07 -12.23 6.78
N VAL A 135 12.08 -11.28 7.72
CA VAL A 135 11.27 -10.06 7.65
C VAL A 135 11.75 -9.20 6.48
N ALA A 136 13.05 -9.00 6.33
CA ALA A 136 13.65 -8.23 5.24
C ALA A 136 13.41 -8.89 3.87
N GLU A 137 13.41 -10.22 3.78
CA GLU A 137 13.00 -10.92 2.55
C GLU A 137 11.57 -10.59 2.16
N HIS A 138 10.64 -10.61 3.12
CA HIS A 138 9.25 -10.24 2.85
C HIS A 138 9.14 -8.77 2.45
N LEU A 139 9.83 -7.88 3.15
CA LEU A 139 9.84 -6.45 2.83
C LEU A 139 10.39 -6.21 1.43
N HIS A 140 11.47 -6.89 1.03
CA HIS A 140 12.01 -6.81 -0.33
C HIS A 140 10.97 -7.17 -1.39
N HIS A 141 10.15 -8.21 -1.18
CA HIS A 141 9.05 -8.50 -2.12
C HIS A 141 8.00 -7.37 -2.20
N VAL A 142 7.76 -6.67 -1.09
CA VAL A 142 6.87 -5.50 -1.08
C VAL A 142 7.50 -4.32 -1.81
N LEU A 143 8.79 -4.02 -1.56
CA LEU A 143 9.54 -2.97 -2.25
C LEU A 143 9.57 -3.23 -3.76
N HIS A 144 9.86 -4.48 -4.17
CA HIS A 144 9.82 -4.89 -5.56
C HIS A 144 8.46 -4.63 -6.20
N ALA A 145 7.39 -5.08 -5.53
CA ALA A 145 6.03 -4.93 -6.02
C ALA A 145 5.64 -3.45 -6.18
N LEU A 146 6.11 -2.57 -5.30
CA LEU A 146 5.90 -1.12 -5.37
C LEU A 146 6.66 -0.50 -6.55
N THR A 147 7.91 -0.90 -6.79
CA THR A 147 8.70 -0.39 -7.92
C THR A 147 8.25 -0.95 -9.27
N SER A 148 7.62 -2.13 -9.29
CA SER A 148 7.11 -2.75 -10.50
C SER A 148 5.68 -2.31 -10.87
N LEU A 149 5.10 -1.34 -10.14
CA LEU A 149 3.73 -0.87 -10.43
C LEU A 149 3.67 -0.16 -11.78
N PRO A 150 2.61 -0.41 -12.59
CA PRO A 150 2.42 0.33 -13.84
C PRO A 150 2.30 1.84 -13.59
N PRO A 151 2.84 2.71 -14.48
CA PRO A 151 2.73 4.18 -14.34
C PRO A 151 1.30 4.72 -14.30
N SER A 152 0.32 3.89 -14.68
CA SER A 152 -1.10 4.21 -14.64
C SER A 152 -1.75 3.99 -13.27
N GLN A 153 -1.08 3.30 -12.35
CA GLN A 153 -1.56 3.02 -11.00
C GLN A 153 -1.00 4.05 -10.01
N HIS A 154 -1.81 4.39 -9.01
CA HIS A 154 -1.33 5.20 -7.89
C HIS A 154 -0.39 4.36 -7.04
N GLN A 155 0.81 4.88 -6.80
CA GLN A 155 1.77 4.29 -5.88
C GLN A 155 1.31 4.51 -4.44
N PRO A 156 1.04 3.45 -3.67
CA PRO A 156 0.65 3.59 -2.27
C PRO A 156 1.85 3.97 -1.41
N GLU A 157 1.60 4.67 -0.30
CA GLU A 157 2.64 5.04 0.65
C GLU A 157 3.05 3.82 1.49
N LEU A 158 4.36 3.65 1.73
CA LEU A 158 4.88 2.55 2.54
C LEU A 158 5.06 3.00 3.99
N LEU A 159 4.34 2.34 4.91
CA LEU A 159 4.42 2.60 6.33
C LEU A 159 5.04 1.38 7.04
N ILE A 160 6.22 1.53 7.66
CA ILE A 160 6.83 0.48 8.46
C ILE A 160 6.40 0.64 9.91
N LEU A 161 5.60 -0.31 10.40
CA LEU A 161 5.07 -0.33 11.76
C LEU A 161 5.92 -1.21 12.67
N ALA A 162 6.65 -0.57 13.59
CA ALA A 162 7.32 -1.22 14.71
C ALA A 162 6.29 -1.54 15.81
N HIS A 163 5.69 -2.73 15.72
CA HIS A 163 4.64 -3.19 16.63
C HIS A 163 5.20 -3.84 17.91
N LYS A 164 4.34 -3.93 18.94
CA LYS A 164 4.65 -4.40 20.29
C LYS A 164 5.77 -3.59 20.96
N ALA A 165 5.77 -2.27 20.74
CA ALA A 165 6.77 -1.37 21.31
C ALA A 165 6.75 -1.34 22.85
N ASP A 166 5.63 -1.70 23.46
CA ASP A 166 5.43 -1.87 24.90
C ASP A 166 6.28 -2.99 25.51
N LEU A 167 6.60 -4.04 24.73
CA LEU A 167 7.41 -5.16 25.18
C LEU A 167 8.92 -4.85 25.19
N LEU A 168 9.33 -3.73 24.60
CA LEU A 168 10.72 -3.29 24.64
C LEU A 168 11.01 -2.66 26.00
N LYS A 169 11.79 -3.39 26.81
CA LYS A 169 12.28 -2.91 28.09
C LYS A 169 13.24 -1.73 27.87
N SER A 170 12.72 -0.51 27.94
CA SER A 170 13.54 0.68 28.12
C SER A 170 13.87 0.84 29.60
N SER A 171 15.08 1.30 29.92
CA SER A 171 15.47 1.70 31.28
C SER A 171 14.76 2.97 31.75
N SER A 172 14.06 3.67 30.85
CA SER A 172 13.20 4.82 31.10
C SER A 172 11.72 4.45 31.04
N THR A 173 10.92 4.99 31.98
CA THR A 173 9.48 4.72 32.15
C THR A 173 8.56 5.44 31.14
N SER A 174 9.10 6.12 30.12
CA SER A 174 8.31 6.88 29.16
C SER A 174 8.03 6.11 27.86
N SER A 175 6.75 6.01 27.48
CA SER A 175 6.27 5.37 26.24
C SER A 175 6.83 6.02 24.97
N ALA A 176 7.08 7.32 24.99
CA ALA A 176 7.74 8.03 23.89
C ALA A 176 9.18 7.52 23.65
N SER A 177 9.89 7.16 24.74
CA SER A 177 11.24 6.60 24.65
C SER A 177 11.23 5.18 24.09
N SER A 178 10.26 4.34 24.46
CA SER A 178 10.14 2.98 23.91
C SER A 178 9.75 2.99 22.43
N ASN A 179 8.87 3.91 22.01
CA ASN A 179 8.48 4.07 20.61
C ASN A 179 9.66 4.47 19.72
N ALA A 180 10.46 5.46 20.13
CA ALA A 180 11.65 5.86 19.40
C ALA A 180 12.69 4.73 19.32
N LEU A 181 12.89 3.97 20.41
CA LEU A 181 13.79 2.82 20.42
C LEU A 181 13.30 1.69 19.49
N ALA A 182 11.99 1.43 19.45
CA ALA A 182 11.39 0.45 18.56
C ALA A 182 11.65 0.79 17.09
N ILE A 183 11.37 2.03 16.71
CA ILE A 183 11.58 2.54 15.34
C ILE A 183 13.05 2.41 14.94
N ASN A 184 13.97 2.92 15.76
CA ASN A 184 15.40 2.86 15.46
C ASN A 184 15.90 1.43 15.32
N ARG A 185 15.47 0.52 16.21
CA ARG A 185 15.86 -0.90 16.15
C ARG A 185 15.37 -1.55 14.87
N VAL A 186 14.12 -1.33 14.49
CA VAL A 186 13.54 -1.89 13.26
C VAL A 186 14.23 -1.31 12.03
N LYS A 187 14.39 0.02 11.95
CA LYS A 187 15.08 0.70 10.85
C LYS A 187 16.50 0.16 10.65
N THR A 188 17.33 0.17 11.69
CA THR A 188 18.73 -0.30 11.58
C THR A 188 18.85 -1.78 11.22
N VAL A 189 17.97 -2.64 11.77
CA VAL A 189 18.02 -4.07 11.43
C VAL A 189 17.59 -4.32 10.00
N LEU A 190 16.51 -3.67 9.53
CA LEU A 190 16.02 -3.83 8.17
C LEU A 190 16.99 -3.27 7.14
N GLU A 191 17.55 -2.07 7.35
CA GLU A 191 18.56 -1.49 6.46
C GLU A 191 19.77 -2.42 6.30
N ARG A 192 20.29 -2.94 7.41
CA ARG A 192 21.41 -3.88 7.40
C ARG A 192 21.09 -5.19 6.67
N GLU A 193 19.90 -5.75 6.87
CA GLU A 193 19.53 -7.02 6.22
C GLU A 193 19.18 -6.83 4.73
N LEU A 194 18.54 -5.72 4.35
CA LEU A 194 18.30 -5.37 2.95
C LEU A 194 19.60 -5.09 2.21
N GLU A 195 20.56 -4.40 2.84
CA GLU A 195 21.90 -4.19 2.27
C GLU A 195 22.62 -5.52 2.01
N LYS A 196 22.58 -6.46 2.97
CA LYS A 196 23.17 -7.79 2.75
C LYS A 196 22.55 -8.50 1.56
N ARG A 197 21.23 -8.37 1.36
CA ARG A 197 20.54 -8.96 0.21
C ARG A 197 20.92 -8.29 -1.09
N ARG A 198 21.02 -6.96 -1.11
CA ARG A 198 21.49 -6.16 -2.25
C ARG A 198 22.90 -6.59 -2.67
N VAL A 199 23.82 -6.73 -1.72
CA VAL A 199 25.20 -7.22 -1.98
C VAL A 199 25.21 -8.68 -2.41
N ALA A 200 24.39 -9.55 -1.82
CA ALA A 200 24.33 -10.96 -2.22
C ALA A 200 23.82 -11.13 -3.66
N GLN A 201 22.85 -10.31 -4.09
CA GLN A 201 22.34 -10.32 -5.47
C GLN A 201 23.32 -9.68 -6.46
N SER A 202 23.99 -8.59 -6.08
CA SER A 202 25.01 -7.95 -6.90
C SER A 202 26.32 -8.75 -7.01
N GLY A 203 26.72 -9.44 -5.94
CA GLY A 203 27.96 -10.23 -5.87
C GLY A 203 27.85 -11.65 -6.42
N GLY A 204 26.63 -12.16 -6.64
CA GLY A 204 26.37 -13.48 -7.22
C GLY A 204 26.55 -13.57 -8.74
N VAL A 205 26.76 -12.44 -9.43
CA VAL A 205 26.83 -12.37 -10.90
C VAL A 205 28.22 -12.70 -11.47
N ASN A 206 29.21 -13.08 -10.64
CA ASN A 206 30.60 -13.28 -11.08
C ASN A 206 31.06 -14.73 -11.23
N VAL A 207 30.15 -15.70 -11.43
CA VAL A 207 30.51 -17.07 -11.84
C VAL A 207 30.02 -17.31 -13.26
N GLU A 208 30.98 -17.36 -14.19
CA GLU A 208 30.79 -17.72 -15.59
C GLU A 208 30.00 -19.02 -15.75
N GLY A 209 28.95 -19.00 -16.58
CA GLY A 209 28.12 -20.16 -16.85
C GLY A 209 27.20 -19.93 -18.05
N LEU A 210 27.78 -20.06 -19.25
CA LEU A 210 27.18 -20.37 -20.55
C LEU A 210 25.64 -20.47 -20.62
N GLY A 211 25.03 -19.53 -21.36
CA GLY A 211 23.90 -19.82 -22.25
C GLY A 211 22.57 -20.19 -21.60
N GLU A 212 21.91 -19.20 -21.03
CA GLU A 212 20.44 -19.08 -21.08
C GLU A 212 20.14 -17.58 -20.99
N GLU A 213 19.26 -17.07 -21.85
CA GLU A 213 18.66 -15.74 -21.69
C GLU A 213 17.75 -15.76 -20.44
N GLY A 214 18.34 -15.93 -19.27
CA GLY A 214 17.69 -15.78 -17.99
C GLY A 214 17.62 -14.29 -17.66
N GLU A 215 16.41 -13.81 -17.37
CA GLU A 215 16.12 -12.52 -16.76
C GLU A 215 17.32 -11.99 -15.98
N ARG A 216 17.82 -10.81 -16.38
CA ARG A 216 18.60 -9.96 -15.47
C ARG A 216 17.83 -10.01 -14.16
N THR A 217 18.43 -10.48 -13.08
CA THR A 217 17.75 -10.46 -11.78
C THR A 217 17.65 -8.99 -11.44
N GLU A 218 16.57 -8.36 -11.90
CA GLU A 218 16.33 -6.94 -11.69
C GLU A 218 16.48 -6.73 -10.20
N MET A 219 17.21 -5.68 -9.83
CA MET A 219 17.52 -5.34 -8.44
C MET A 219 16.27 -4.95 -7.64
N GLY A 220 15.08 -5.44 -8.02
CA GLY A 220 14.07 -5.85 -7.07
C GLY A 220 13.46 -4.73 -6.24
N GLY A 221 13.61 -3.47 -6.64
CA GLY A 221 13.26 -2.33 -5.79
C GLY A 221 14.21 -2.11 -4.59
N LEU A 222 15.46 -2.58 -4.67
CA LEU A 222 16.57 -2.28 -3.76
C LEU A 222 17.57 -1.26 -4.34
N ASP A 223 17.20 -0.63 -5.45
CA ASP A 223 17.98 0.45 -6.04
C ASP A 223 17.91 1.68 -5.13
N CYS A 224 19.09 2.15 -4.68
CA CYS A 224 19.26 3.32 -3.81
C CYS A 224 20.28 4.27 -4.43
N GLY A 225 19.82 5.21 -5.24
CA GLY A 225 20.63 6.30 -5.77
C GLY A 225 21.80 5.89 -6.68
N GLU A 226 22.24 6.81 -7.53
CA GLU A 226 23.29 6.55 -8.54
C GLU A 226 24.71 6.36 -7.97
N LYS A 227 24.89 6.43 -6.64
CA LYS A 227 26.23 6.37 -6.02
C LYS A 227 26.67 4.92 -5.83
N VAL A 228 27.54 4.47 -6.73
CA VAL A 228 28.24 3.17 -6.63
C VAL A 228 28.95 3.08 -5.27
N GLY A 229 28.45 2.20 -4.38
CA GLY A 229 29.01 1.95 -3.05
C GLY A 229 28.27 2.58 -1.87
N SER A 230 27.12 3.22 -2.07
CA SER A 230 26.24 3.60 -0.96
C SER A 230 25.64 2.36 -0.27
N THR A 231 25.39 2.48 1.03
CA THR A 231 24.65 1.48 1.82
C THR A 231 23.15 1.76 1.67
N PHE A 232 22.34 0.70 1.55
CA PHE A 232 20.88 0.83 1.52
C PHE A 232 20.37 1.60 2.75
N LYS A 233 19.62 2.67 2.49
CA LYS A 233 18.89 3.45 3.50
C LYS A 233 17.51 3.75 2.97
N PHE A 234 16.51 3.69 3.85
CA PHE A 234 15.13 3.99 3.47
C PHE A 234 14.95 5.45 3.02
N ASP A 235 15.77 6.37 3.57
CA ASP A 235 15.72 7.80 3.22
C ASP A 235 16.28 8.08 1.81
N GLU A 236 17.03 7.13 1.22
CA GLU A 236 17.65 7.21 -0.11
C GLU A 236 16.99 6.24 -1.10
N TRP A 237 15.83 5.68 -0.76
CA TRP A 237 15.12 4.73 -1.62
C TRP A 237 14.32 5.45 -2.71
N ASP A 238 14.55 5.11 -3.96
CA ASP A 238 13.92 5.76 -5.11
C ASP A 238 12.47 5.29 -5.36
N GLY A 239 12.02 4.25 -4.64
CA GLY A 239 10.73 3.60 -4.81
C GLY A 239 9.57 4.19 -4.00
N GLY A 240 9.70 5.39 -3.44
CA GLY A 240 8.62 6.13 -2.77
C GLY A 240 8.94 6.59 -1.35
N GLU A 241 7.96 7.24 -0.72
CA GLU A 241 8.08 7.70 0.67
C GLU A 241 7.88 6.54 1.65
N VAL A 242 8.78 6.45 2.64
CA VAL A 242 8.74 5.44 3.70
C VAL A 242 8.62 6.11 5.06
N THR A 243 7.47 5.91 5.70
CA THR A 243 7.21 6.45 7.04
C THR A 243 7.43 5.34 8.08
N PHE A 244 8.02 5.67 9.23
CA PHE A 244 8.19 4.74 10.35
C PHE A 244 7.36 5.17 11.55
N LEU A 245 6.53 4.26 12.08
CA LEU A 245 5.77 4.49 13.31
C LEU A 245 5.90 3.33 14.28
N ALA A 246 5.77 3.62 15.57
CA ALA A 246 5.68 2.61 16.62
C ALA A 246 4.23 2.45 17.06
N THR A 247 3.82 1.20 17.31
CA THR A 247 2.49 0.90 17.83
C THR A 247 2.55 -0.17 18.92
N SER A 248 1.58 -0.13 19.82
CA SER A 248 1.35 -1.16 20.83
C SER A 248 -0.14 -1.43 20.97
N VAL A 249 -0.49 -2.69 21.24
CA VAL A 249 -1.87 -3.12 21.48
C VAL A 249 -1.86 -4.02 22.71
N ASN A 250 -2.69 -3.69 23.70
CA ASN A 250 -2.78 -4.45 24.93
C ASN A 250 -3.73 -5.64 24.74
N VAL A 251 -3.17 -6.83 24.55
CA VAL A 251 -3.94 -8.07 24.39
C VAL A 251 -4.12 -8.70 25.78
N GLY A 252 -5.24 -8.43 26.46
CA GLY A 252 -5.61 -9.21 27.64
C GLY A 252 -6.26 -8.49 28.83
N SER A 253 -6.56 -7.19 28.81
CA SER A 253 -7.34 -6.60 29.89
C SER A 253 -8.85 -6.72 29.60
N HIS A 254 -9.51 -7.60 30.36
CA HIS A 254 -10.94 -7.51 30.65
C HIS A 254 -11.19 -6.26 31.51
N SER A 255 -10.89 -5.07 30.98
CA SER A 255 -11.15 -3.79 31.67
C SER A 255 -12.16 -3.01 30.86
N ASP A 256 -13.32 -2.76 31.48
CA ASP A 256 -14.39 -1.88 31.02
C ASP A 256 -13.96 -0.38 31.03
N THR A 257 -12.70 -0.09 30.72
CA THR A 257 -12.15 1.26 30.58
C THR A 257 -11.89 1.55 29.10
N GLU A 258 -12.83 2.24 28.47
CA GLU A 258 -12.79 2.72 27.08
C GLU A 258 -11.60 3.66 26.75
N LYS A 259 -10.64 3.88 27.66
CA LYS A 259 -9.60 4.92 27.52
C LYS A 259 -8.15 4.42 27.50
N ASP A 260 -7.88 3.15 27.81
CA ASP A 260 -6.48 2.66 27.92
C ASP A 260 -5.91 2.07 26.61
N GLY A 261 -6.75 1.90 25.58
CA GLY A 261 -6.38 1.34 24.27
C GLY A 261 -5.97 2.38 23.20
N GLU A 262 -6.17 3.68 23.46
CA GLU A 262 -5.94 4.73 22.45
C GLU A 262 -4.47 5.17 22.35
N GLY A 263 -3.75 5.23 23.47
CA GLY A 263 -2.40 5.81 23.48
C GLY A 263 -1.35 5.05 22.66
N GLY A 264 -1.54 3.74 22.46
CA GLY A 264 -0.61 2.89 21.70
C GLY A 264 -0.78 2.94 20.18
N LEU A 265 -1.95 3.37 19.69
CA LEU A 265 -2.27 3.48 18.27
C LEU A 265 -2.43 4.91 17.77
N GLN A 266 -2.43 5.89 18.67
CA GLN A 266 -2.56 7.30 18.34
C GLN A 266 -1.65 7.76 17.18
N PRO A 267 -0.35 7.38 17.11
CA PRO A 267 0.50 7.80 15.98
C PRO A 267 0.02 7.27 14.63
N LEU A 268 -0.54 6.05 14.61
CA LEU A 268 -1.11 5.46 13.40
C LEU A 268 -2.42 6.16 13.03
N TRP A 269 -3.27 6.49 14.00
CA TRP A 269 -4.52 7.22 13.74
C TRP A 269 -4.28 8.61 13.18
N GLU A 270 -3.38 9.38 13.79
CA GLU A 270 -3.00 10.72 13.32
C GLU A 270 -2.44 10.68 11.89
N PHE A 271 -1.62 9.67 11.59
CA PHE A 271 -1.12 9.44 10.23
C PHE A 271 -2.27 9.15 9.25
N LEU A 272 -3.19 8.25 9.60
CA LEU A 272 -4.30 7.88 8.71
C LEU A 272 -5.29 9.03 8.45
N GLU A 273 -5.47 9.91 9.43
CA GLU A 273 -6.30 11.13 9.31
C GLU A 273 -5.67 12.18 8.38
N GLN A 274 -4.34 12.28 8.35
CA GLN A 274 -3.61 13.27 7.54
C GLN A 274 -3.58 12.94 6.04
N LEU A 275 -3.80 11.68 5.66
CA LEU A 275 -3.79 11.22 4.27
C LEU A 275 -4.89 11.90 3.44
#